data_AF-A0A957QQ92-F1
#
_entry.id   AF-A0A957QQ92-F1
#
_cell.length_a   1.000
_cell.length_b   1.000
_cell.length_c   1.000
_cell.angle_alpha   90.00
_cell.angle_beta   90.00
_cell.angle_gamma   90.00
#
_symmetry.space_group_name_H-M   'P 1'
#
loop_
_entity.id
_entity.type
_entity.pdbx_description
1 polymer ?
#
loop_
_entity_poly.entity_id
_entity_poly.type
_entity_poly.pdbx_seq_one_letter_code
_entity_poly.pdbx_strand_id
1 'polypeptide(L)' 'LVLAVATLLHDTIAQIAAVLLLVPFVAAGSRRLNDSGQSPWWQLLFLVPFGFVAVLFLLARESRPVSLAAPSSP' A
#
# COMPACT_ATOMS: atom_id res chain seq x y z
N LEU A 1 -4.19 -17.02 0.59
CA LEU A 1 -5.07 -18.15 0.21
C LEU A 1 -5.08 -18.37 -1.31
N VAL A 2 -5.48 -17.39 -2.13
CA VAL A 2 -5.51 -17.52 -3.61
C VAL A 2 -4.18 -17.96 -4.21
N LEU A 3 -3.05 -17.31 -3.85
CA LEU A 3 -1.73 -17.66 -4.38
C LEU A 3 -1.27 -19.08 -4.01
N ALA A 4 -1.57 -19.53 -2.79
CA ALA A 4 -1.22 -20.88 -2.31
C ALA A 4 -2.02 -21.99 -3.03
N VAL A 5 -3.25 -21.70 -3.45
CA VAL A 5 -4.02 -22.65 -4.26
C VAL A 5 -3.49 -22.67 -5.71
N ALA A 6 -3.09 -21.52 -6.26
CA ALA A 6 -2.55 -21.44 -7.61
C ALA A 6 -1.26 -22.26 -7.79
N THR A 7 -0.38 -22.28 -6.78
CA THR A 7 0.85 -23.10 -6.81
C THR A 7 0.59 -24.60 -6.83
N LEU A 8 -0.58 -25.06 -6.36
CA LEU A 8 -0.96 -26.48 -6.43
C LEU A 8 -1.38 -26.91 -7.85
N LEU A 9 -1.79 -25.95 -8.68
CA LEU A 9 -2.21 -26.19 -10.07
C LEU A 9 -1.03 -26.07 -11.03
N HIS A 10 -0.34 -24.92 -11.01
CA HIS A 10 0.80 -24.66 -11.86
C HIS A 10 1.57 -23.41 -11.42
N ASP A 11 2.90 -23.53 -11.33
CA ASP A 11 3.77 -22.42 -10.87
C ASP A 11 3.65 -21.17 -11.74
N THR A 12 3.54 -21.32 -13.06
CA THR A 12 3.41 -20.18 -13.99
C THR A 12 2.11 -19.39 -13.73
N ILE A 13 1.00 -20.08 -13.44
CA ILE A 13 -0.28 -19.44 -13.14
C ILE A 13 -0.19 -18.68 -11.81
N ALA A 14 0.49 -19.25 -10.82
CA ALA A 14 0.71 -18.61 -9.53
C ALA A 14 1.54 -17.31 -9.67
N GLN A 15 2.58 -17.32 -10.51
CA GLN A 15 3.39 -16.12 -10.77
C GLN A 15 2.57 -15.00 -11.44
N ILE A 16 1.76 -15.33 -12.45
CA ILE A 16 0.89 -14.36 -13.12
C ILE A 16 -0.13 -13.77 -12.13
N ALA A 17 -0.77 -14.63 -11.33
CA ALA A 17 -1.72 -14.20 -10.31
C ALA A 17 -1.06 -13.32 -9.24
N ALA A 18 0.18 -13.63 -8.85
CA ALA A 18 0.94 -12.82 -7.90
C ALA A 18 1.19 -11.42 -8.44
N VAL A 19 1.64 -11.27 -9.70
CA VAL A 19 1.86 -9.96 -10.32
C VAL A 19 0.56 -9.18 -10.45
N LEU A 20 -0.53 -9.83 -10.90
CA LEU A 20 -1.85 -9.19 -11.02
C LEU A 20 -2.40 -8.68 -9.68
N LEU A 21 -2.15 -9.40 -8.58
CA LEU A 21 -2.55 -8.98 -7.24
C LEU A 21 -1.56 -7.98 -6.61
N LEU A 22 -0.30 -7.99 -7.03
CA LEU A 22 0.72 -7.05 -6.55
C LEU A 22 0.41 -5.62 -7.01
N VAL A 23 -0.04 -5.44 -8.25
CA VAL A 23 -0.37 -4.11 -8.81
C VAL A 23 -1.39 -3.35 -7.96
N PRO A 24 -2.60 -3.88 -7.67
CA PRO A 24 -3.58 -3.18 -6.84
C PRO A 24 -3.11 -3.04 -5.38
N PHE A 25 -2.30 -3.96 -4.86
CA PHE A 25 -1.74 -3.86 -3.52
C PHE A 25 -0.80 -2.65 -3.38
N VAL A 26 0.13 -2.49 -4.33
CA VAL A 26 1.03 -1.33 -4.37
C VAL A 26 0.24 -0.06 -4.61
N ALA A 27 -0.70 -0.06 -5.57
CA ALA A 27 -1.53 1.11 -5.89
C ALA A 27 -2.37 1.60 -4.69
N ALA A 28 -2.99 0.68 -3.94
CA ALA A 28 -3.77 1.02 -2.76
C ALA A 28 -2.89 1.65 -1.66
N GLY A 29 -1.70 1.08 -1.40
CA GLY A 29 -0.80 1.67 -0.41
C GLY A 29 -0.18 2.99 -0.86
N SER A 30 0.14 3.15 -2.15
CA SER A 30 0.57 4.42 -2.74
C SER A 30 -0.49 5.52 -2.53
N ARG A 31 -1.77 5.20 -2.75
CA ARG A 31 -2.88 6.13 -2.49
C ARG A 31 -2.96 6.50 -1.01
N ARG A 32 -2.92 5.53 -0.09
CA ARG A 32 -2.99 5.81 1.36
C ARG A 32 -1.84 6.68 1.86
N LEU A 33 -0.63 6.42 1.38
CA LEU A 33 0.54 7.24 1.72
C LEU A 33 0.39 8.67 1.19
N ASN A 34 -0.05 8.80 -0.08
CA ASN A 34 -0.32 10.09 -0.68
C ASN A 34 -1.40 10.88 0.08
N ASP A 35 -2.49 10.22 0.48
CA ASP A 35 -3.58 10.82 1.26
C ASP A 35 -3.11 11.25 2.67
N SER A 36 -2.07 10.62 3.20
CA SER A 36 -1.42 10.99 4.47
C SER A 36 -0.35 12.08 4.31
N GLY A 37 -0.18 12.62 3.11
CA GLY A 37 0.83 13.64 2.78
C GLY A 37 2.26 13.10 2.78
N GLN A 38 2.42 11.79 2.60
CA GLN A 38 3.71 11.10 2.57
C GLN A 38 4.04 10.62 1.16
N SER A 39 5.33 10.51 0.85
CA SER A 39 5.76 10.06 -0.47
C SER A 39 5.43 8.57 -0.70
N PRO A 40 4.83 8.19 -1.84
CA PRO A 40 4.59 6.78 -2.18
C PRO A 40 5.88 5.95 -2.25
N TRP A 41 7.02 6.59 -2.51
CA TRP A 41 8.35 5.96 -2.57
C TRP A 41 8.75 5.23 -1.30
N TRP A 42 8.13 5.53 -0.16
CA TRP A 42 8.32 4.76 1.07
C TRP A 42 7.97 3.27 0.90
N GLN A 43 7.07 2.90 -0.02
CA GLN A 43 6.78 1.48 -0.29
C GLN A 43 7.98 0.68 -0.81
N LEU A 44 9.01 1.32 -1.39
CA LEU A 44 10.22 0.62 -1.83
C LEU A 44 10.95 -0.08 -0.68
N LEU A 45 10.76 0.37 0.57
CA LEU A 45 11.30 -0.30 1.75
C LEU A 45 10.75 -1.71 1.98
N PHE A 46 9.65 -2.10 1.32
CA PHE A 46 9.22 -3.51 1.33
C PHE A 46 10.25 -4.46 0.68
N LEU A 47 11.14 -3.96 -0.19
CA LEU A 47 12.21 -4.75 -0.81
C LEU A 47 13.43 -4.93 0.13
N VAL A 48 13.52 -4.13 1.19
CA VAL A 48 14.61 -4.19 2.17
C VAL A 48 14.18 -5.08 3.34
N PRO A 49 15.04 -5.99 3.84
CA PRO A 49 14.73 -6.76 5.03
C PRO A 49 14.40 -5.81 6.21
N PHE A 50 13.30 -6.08 6.91
CA PHE A 50 12.73 -5.25 8.00
C PHE A 50 12.20 -3.86 7.60
N GLY A 51 12.35 -3.41 6.36
CA GLY A 51 11.82 -2.11 5.92
C GLY A 51 10.29 -2.01 5.97
N PHE A 52 9.60 -3.15 5.96
CA PHE A 52 8.14 -3.22 6.09
C PHE A 52 7.61 -2.56 7.37
N VAL A 53 8.36 -2.56 8.48
CA VAL A 53 7.93 -1.94 9.74
C VAL A 53 7.71 -0.44 9.57
N ALA A 54 8.65 0.24 8.91
CA ALA A 54 8.55 1.68 8.63
C ALA A 54 7.36 1.98 7.70
N VAL A 55 7.14 1.14 6.69
CA VAL A 55 6.01 1.32 5.75
C VAL A 55 4.67 1.11 6.45
N LEU A 56 4.54 0.07 7.27
CA LEU A 56 3.32 -0.19 8.04
C LEU A 56 3.02 0.95 9.02
N PHE A 57 4.04 1.47 9.71
CA PHE A 57 3.89 2.63 10.59
C PHE A 57 3.36 3.85 9.81
N LEU A 58 3.92 4.12 8.63
CA LEU A 58 3.51 5.23 7.79
C LEU A 58 2.08 5.08 7.25
N LEU A 59 1.71 3.85 6.88
CA LEU A 59 0.38 3.52 6.37
C LEU A 59 -0.71 3.66 7.45
N ALA A 60 -0.35 3.40 8.71
CA ALA A 60 -1.22 3.51 9.88
C ALA A 60 -1.40 4.95 10.40
N ARG A 61 -0.65 5.93 9.88
CA ARG A 61 -0.83 7.34 10.27
C ARG A 61 -2.20 7.85 9.80
N GLU A 62 -2.75 8.79 10.57
CA GLU A 62 -3.99 9.50 10.23
C GLU A 62 -3.81 10.29 8.92
N SER A 63 -4.78 10.19 8.02
CA SER A 63 -4.85 11.04 6.82
C SER A 63 -5.13 12.49 7.23
N ARG A 64 -4.55 13.47 6.53
CA ARG A 64 -4.75 14.89 6.88
C ARG A 64 -6.25 15.21 6.93
N PRO A 65 -6.76 15.81 8.02
CA PRO A 65 -8.12 16.32 8.02
C PRO A 65 -8.23 17.42 6.96
N VAL A 66 -9.15 17.23 6.01
CA VAL A 66 -9.50 18.25 5.03
C VAL A 66 -9.98 19.49 5.79
N SER A 67 -9.26 20.60 5.63
CA SER A 67 -9.51 21.88 6.31
C SER A 67 -10.76 22.58 5.78
N LEU A 68 -11.94 22.01 6.02
CA LEU A 68 -13.25 22.62 5.77
C LEU A 68 -13.92 23.11 7.07
N ALA A 69 -13.24 22.98 8.20
CA ALA A 69 -13.75 23.36 9.53
C ALA A 69 -13.26 24.73 10.04
N ALA A 70 -12.66 25.56 9.19
CA ALA A 70 -12.56 26.98 9.48
C ALA A 70 -13.71 27.68 8.75
N PRO A 71 -14.90 27.83 9.38
CA PRO A 71 -15.79 28.89 8.94
C PRO A 71 -14.97 30.18 9.00
N SER A 72 -14.85 30.86 7.87
CA SER A 72 -14.32 32.21 7.80
C SER A 72 -15.01 33.04 8.88
N SER A 73 -14.27 33.36 9.95
CA SER A 73 -14.66 34.32 10.97
C SER A 73 -15.02 35.66 10.30
N PRO A 74 -16.00 36.42 10.84
CA PRO A 74 -16.65 37.58 10.20
C PRO A 74 -15.70 38.72 9.81
#